data_AF-D2H4M2-F1
#
_entry.id   AF-D2H4M2-F1
#
_cell.length_a   1.000
_cell.length_b   1.000
_cell.length_c   1.000
_cell.angle_alpha   90.00
_cell.angle_beta   90.00
_cell.angle_gamma   90.00
#
_symmetry.space_group_name_H-M   'P 1'
#
loop_
_entity.id
_entity.type
_entity.pdbx_description
1 polymer ?
#
loop_
_entity_poly.entity_id
_entity_poly.type
_entity_poly.pdbx_seq_one_letter_code
_entity_poly.pdbx_strand_id
1 'polypeptide(L)'
;MPIQPPSKETEEMEAEGDSAAEMNGEEEESEEERSGSQTESEEESSEMDDEDYERRRGECVNEMLDLEKQFSELKEKLFRERLSQLRVRLEEVGAERAPEYTEPLGGLQRSLKIRIQVAGIYKGFCLDVIRNKYECELQGAKQHLESEKLLLYDTLQGELQERIQRLGGGRPGLGSKGGVSWEGQHLDPDSGSGGAEWWDDRLHASSARTWDSLPPSKRKKAPLVSG
;
A
#
# COMPACT_ATOMS: atom_id res chain seq x y z
N MET A 1 1.79 -28.73 -10.35
CA MET A 1 0.58 -28.70 -9.50
C MET A 1 1.00 -28.21 -8.13
N PRO A 2 0.45 -27.10 -7.59
CA PRO A 2 0.73 -26.70 -6.22
C PRO A 2 -0.19 -27.43 -5.25
N ILE A 3 0.40 -28.04 -4.23
CA ILE A 3 -0.26 -28.75 -3.14
C ILE A 3 -0.65 -27.72 -2.08
N GLN A 4 -1.95 -27.65 -1.75
CA GLN A 4 -2.49 -26.92 -0.60
C GLN A 4 -2.18 -27.65 0.72
N PRO A 5 -1.98 -26.96 1.85
CA PRO A 5 -2.22 -27.51 3.17
C PRO A 5 -3.62 -27.12 3.70
N PRO A 6 -4.27 -27.97 4.52
CA PRO A 6 -5.65 -27.76 4.97
C PRO A 6 -5.80 -27.10 6.36
N SER A 7 -6.91 -26.35 6.47
CA SER A 7 -7.84 -26.14 7.60
C SER A 7 -7.35 -25.81 9.01
N LYS A 8 -7.83 -24.68 9.56
CA LYS A 8 -8.59 -24.67 10.83
C LYS A 8 -9.37 -23.37 11.00
N GLU A 9 -10.69 -23.52 10.90
CA GLU A 9 -11.69 -22.57 11.37
C GLU A 9 -11.53 -22.42 12.89
N THR A 10 -11.51 -21.18 13.36
CA THR A 10 -11.69 -20.83 14.78
C THR A 10 -12.78 -19.78 14.79
N GLU A 11 -14.02 -20.27 14.80
CA GLU A 11 -15.19 -19.52 15.22
C GLU A 11 -15.07 -19.29 16.73
N GLU A 12 -14.77 -18.05 17.13
CA GLU A 12 -15.00 -17.62 18.51
C GLU A 12 -16.39 -16.99 18.57
N MET A 13 -17.34 -17.82 19.01
CA MET A 13 -18.67 -17.41 19.46
C MET A 13 -18.52 -16.69 20.80
N GLU A 14 -18.75 -15.38 20.86
CA GLU A 14 -19.10 -14.71 22.11
C GLU A 14 -20.61 -14.60 22.22
N ALA A 15 -21.13 -15.34 23.20
CA ALA A 15 -22.52 -15.42 23.57
C ALA A 15 -22.92 -14.23 24.45
N GLU A 16 -23.72 -13.31 23.93
CA GLU A 16 -24.60 -12.49 24.76
C GLU A 16 -26.03 -12.99 24.59
N GLY A 17 -26.42 -13.90 25.49
CA GLY A 17 -27.80 -14.31 25.69
C GLY A 17 -28.48 -13.35 26.64
N ASP A 18 -29.08 -12.29 26.11
CA ASP A 18 -30.11 -11.51 26.81
C ASP A 18 -31.42 -12.29 26.72
N SER A 19 -31.85 -12.89 27.82
CA SER A 19 -33.08 -13.68 27.93
C SER A 19 -33.61 -13.59 29.36
N ALA A 20 -34.15 -12.43 29.73
CA ALA A 20 -35.05 -12.33 30.87
C ALA A 20 -36.44 -12.86 30.47
N ALA A 21 -36.67 -14.15 30.70
CA ALA A 21 -37.98 -14.78 30.58
C ALA A 21 -38.28 -15.61 31.84
N GLU A 22 -39.21 -15.09 32.64
CA GLU A 22 -40.26 -15.76 33.42
C GLU A 22 -39.94 -17.11 34.08
N MET A 23 -40.02 -17.18 35.42
CA MET A 23 -40.64 -18.35 36.05
C MET A 23 -41.38 -18.00 37.33
N ASN A 24 -42.70 -18.11 37.20
CA ASN A 24 -43.73 -18.33 38.22
C ASN A 24 -43.34 -19.46 39.18
N GLY A 25 -43.51 -19.24 40.49
CA GLY A 25 -43.32 -20.22 41.54
C GLY A 25 -44.46 -20.10 42.55
N GLU A 26 -45.46 -20.94 42.33
CA GLU A 26 -46.71 -21.00 43.06
C GLU A 26 -46.54 -21.48 44.51
N GLU A 27 -47.50 -21.01 45.30
CA GLU A 27 -48.00 -21.40 46.62
C GLU A 27 -47.65 -22.82 47.12
N GLU A 28 -47.24 -22.91 48.39
CA GLU A 28 -47.49 -24.09 49.21
C GLU A 28 -47.98 -23.63 50.59
N GLU A 29 -49.19 -24.08 50.90
CA GLU A 29 -49.89 -23.89 52.16
C GLU A 29 -49.26 -24.80 53.24
N SER A 30 -49.24 -24.33 54.47
CA SER A 30 -49.08 -25.23 55.63
C SER A 30 -50.14 -24.85 56.66
N GLU A 31 -51.15 -25.71 56.71
CA GLU A 31 -52.19 -25.73 57.72
C GLU A 31 -51.67 -26.28 59.06
N GLU A 32 -52.53 -26.10 60.07
CA GLU A 32 -52.56 -26.79 61.37
C GLU A 32 -51.52 -26.38 62.42
N GLU A 33 -52.00 -25.69 63.47
CA GLU A 33 -52.41 -26.35 64.71
C GLU A 33 -52.94 -25.26 65.68
N ARG A 34 -54.21 -25.40 66.10
CA ARG A 34 -54.76 -24.67 67.24
C ARG A 34 -54.14 -25.23 68.52
N SER A 35 -53.46 -24.41 69.30
CA SER A 35 -53.25 -24.69 70.72
C SER A 35 -53.72 -23.52 71.56
N GLY A 36 -54.86 -23.73 72.22
CA GLY A 36 -55.39 -22.82 73.21
C GLY A 36 -54.58 -22.92 74.51
N SER A 37 -54.11 -21.78 74.98
CA SER A 37 -53.85 -21.55 76.39
C SER A 37 -54.35 -20.16 76.73
N GLN A 38 -55.56 -20.13 77.29
CA GLN A 38 -55.93 -19.06 78.21
C GLN A 38 -55.05 -19.22 79.45
N THR A 39 -54.02 -18.37 79.54
CA THR A 39 -53.41 -18.02 80.81
C THR A 39 -53.56 -16.51 80.94
N GLU A 40 -54.62 -16.10 81.62
CA GLU A 40 -54.70 -14.82 82.28
C GLU A 40 -53.43 -14.61 83.10
N SER A 41 -52.51 -13.84 82.52
CA SER A 41 -51.27 -13.39 83.13
C SER A 41 -51.48 -11.91 83.45
N GLU A 42 -51.44 -11.69 84.75
CA GLU A 42 -51.59 -10.45 85.46
C GLU A 42 -50.66 -9.39 84.87
N GLU A 43 -51.25 -8.23 84.57
CA GLU A 43 -50.68 -6.89 84.77
C GLU A 43 -49.15 -6.80 84.95
N GLU A 44 -48.41 -6.92 83.85
CA GLU A 44 -47.14 -6.23 83.70
C GLU A 44 -47.26 -5.31 82.48
N SER A 45 -48.11 -4.31 82.63
CA SER A 45 -48.02 -3.09 81.83
C SER A 45 -46.70 -2.42 82.19
N SER A 46 -45.60 -2.89 81.61
CA SER A 46 -44.35 -2.14 81.61
C SER A 46 -44.66 -0.86 80.82
N GLU A 47 -44.97 0.20 81.54
CA GLU A 47 -44.99 1.58 81.07
C GLU A 47 -43.58 1.85 80.55
N MET A 48 -43.33 1.48 79.29
CA MET A 48 -42.15 1.96 78.57
C MET A 48 -42.37 3.46 78.53
N ASP A 49 -41.52 4.16 79.27
CA ASP A 49 -41.54 5.60 79.36
C ASP A 49 -41.61 6.17 77.94
N ASP A 50 -42.65 6.96 77.65
CA ASP A 50 -42.83 7.59 76.34
C ASP A 50 -41.56 8.39 75.95
N GLU A 51 -40.81 8.86 76.96
CA GLU A 51 -39.50 9.50 76.78
C GLU A 51 -38.43 8.57 76.18
N ASP A 52 -38.39 7.29 76.58
CA ASP A 52 -37.47 6.30 76.01
C ASP A 52 -37.86 5.92 74.57
N TYR A 53 -39.15 5.87 74.26
CA TYR A 53 -39.63 5.68 72.89
C TYR A 53 -39.23 6.85 71.98
N GLU A 54 -39.51 8.08 72.39
CA GLU A 54 -39.12 9.27 71.62
C GLU A 54 -37.61 9.43 71.52
N ARG A 55 -36.84 9.02 72.54
CA ARG A 55 -35.37 8.98 72.47
C ARG A 55 -34.88 8.06 71.36
N ARG A 56 -35.35 6.81 71.31
CA ARG A 56 -34.96 5.84 70.28
C ARG A 56 -35.39 6.27 68.88
N ARG A 57 -36.57 6.89 68.76
CA ARG A 57 -37.05 7.49 67.51
C ARG A 57 -36.14 8.63 67.05
N GLY A 58 -35.72 9.50 67.96
CA GLY A 58 -34.78 10.59 67.69
C GLY A 58 -33.41 10.08 67.25
N GLU A 59 -32.86 9.07 67.92
CA GLU A 59 -31.59 8.43 67.55
C GLU A 59 -31.64 7.83 66.14
N CYS A 60 -32.71 7.10 65.80
CA CYS A 60 -32.92 6.54 64.47
C CYS A 60 -32.96 7.64 63.38
N VAL A 61 -33.69 8.73 63.63
CA VAL A 61 -33.74 9.88 62.71
C VAL A 61 -32.37 10.53 62.55
N ASN A 62 -31.62 10.70 63.65
CA ASN A 62 -30.27 11.28 63.60
C ASN A 62 -29.30 10.40 62.81
N GLU A 63 -29.33 9.09 63.01
CA GLU A 63 -28.51 8.15 62.23
C GLU A 63 -28.87 8.21 60.73
N MET A 64 -30.16 8.27 60.39
CA MET A 64 -30.60 8.47 59.00
C MET A 64 -30.10 9.80 58.42
N LEU A 65 -30.09 10.88 59.20
CA LEU A 65 -29.56 12.18 58.76
C LEU A 65 -28.05 12.12 58.50
N ASP A 66 -27.30 11.45 59.37
CA ASP A 66 -25.86 11.26 59.20
C ASP A 66 -25.56 10.41 57.94
N LEU A 67 -26.35 9.36 57.70
CA LEU A 67 -26.23 8.55 56.49
C LEU A 67 -26.57 9.33 55.21
N GLU A 68 -27.65 10.12 55.20
CA GLU A 68 -28.00 10.92 54.02
C GLU A 68 -26.93 11.97 53.72
N LYS A 69 -26.32 12.54 54.76
CA LYS A 69 -25.18 13.46 54.61
C LYS A 69 -23.99 12.76 53.99
N GLN A 70 -23.58 11.61 54.53
CA GLN A 70 -22.47 10.82 53.98
C GLN A 70 -22.75 10.41 52.53
N PHE A 71 -23.97 9.97 52.23
CA PHE A 71 -24.38 9.61 50.88
C PHE A 71 -24.31 10.79 49.91
N SER A 72 -24.71 11.98 50.36
CA SER A 72 -24.61 13.22 49.58
C SER A 72 -23.16 13.62 49.30
N GLU A 73 -22.29 13.56 50.30
CA GLU A 73 -20.85 13.81 50.13
C GLU A 73 -20.21 12.80 49.17
N LEU A 74 -20.57 11.53 49.26
CA LEU A 74 -20.11 10.47 48.36
C LEU A 74 -20.57 10.70 46.92
N LYS A 75 -21.84 11.06 46.70
CA LYS A 75 -22.38 11.43 45.39
C LYS A 75 -21.58 12.58 44.78
N GLU A 76 -21.37 13.66 45.53
CA GLU A 76 -20.60 14.80 45.01
C GLU A 76 -19.16 14.42 44.68
N LYS A 77 -18.52 13.59 45.50
CA LYS A 77 -17.16 13.10 45.25
C LYS A 77 -17.10 12.29 43.95
N LEU A 78 -18.04 11.38 43.75
CA LEU A 78 -18.16 10.57 42.54
C LEU A 78 -18.35 11.44 41.28
N PHE A 79 -19.24 12.44 41.35
CA PHE A 79 -19.47 13.36 40.23
C PHE A 79 -18.23 14.22 39.93
N ARG A 80 -17.54 14.73 40.96
CA ARG A 80 -16.31 15.50 40.80
C ARG A 80 -15.21 14.66 40.15
N GLU A 81 -15.02 13.43 40.61
CA GLU A 81 -14.05 12.50 40.04
C GLU A 81 -14.38 12.19 38.57
N ARG A 82 -15.63 11.83 38.28
CA ARG A 82 -16.07 11.52 36.91
C ARG A 82 -15.86 12.70 35.98
N LEU A 83 -16.20 13.91 36.44
CA LEU A 83 -16.00 15.13 35.66
C LEU A 83 -14.50 15.39 35.42
N SER A 84 -13.64 15.12 36.41
CA SER A 84 -12.19 15.24 36.26
C SER A 84 -11.63 14.27 35.21
N GLN A 85 -12.04 13.00 35.27
CA GLN A 85 -11.64 11.99 34.27
C GLN A 85 -12.01 12.42 32.84
N LEU A 86 -13.23 12.94 32.66
CA LEU A 86 -13.70 13.43 31.35
C LEU A 86 -12.93 14.66 30.87
N ARG A 87 -12.62 15.60 31.78
CA ARG A 87 -11.83 16.79 31.45
C ARG A 87 -10.43 16.43 30.95
N VAL A 88 -9.76 15.50 31.63
CA VAL A 88 -8.43 15.02 31.23
C VAL A 88 -8.48 14.39 29.83
N ARG A 89 -9.42 13.47 29.59
CA ARG A 89 -9.57 12.86 28.25
C ARG A 89 -9.87 13.90 27.17
N LEU A 90 -10.72 14.89 27.46
CA LEU A 90 -11.01 15.96 26.51
C LEU A 90 -9.78 16.82 26.22
N GLU A 91 -8.95 17.11 27.23
CA GLU A 91 -7.67 17.80 27.06
C GLU A 91 -6.69 16.98 26.22
N GLU A 92 -6.57 15.68 26.45
CA GLU A 92 -5.72 14.78 25.66
C GLU A 92 -6.14 14.73 24.19
N VAL A 93 -7.45 14.67 23.92
CA VAL A 93 -8.00 14.74 22.56
C VAL A 93 -7.74 16.11 21.95
N GLY A 94 -8.01 17.19 22.69
CA GLY A 94 -7.79 18.57 22.22
C GLY A 94 -6.31 18.91 21.98
N ALA A 95 -5.39 18.26 22.71
CA ALA A 95 -3.95 18.37 22.52
C ALA A 95 -3.40 17.39 21.47
N GLU A 96 -4.26 16.65 20.76
CA GLU A 96 -3.89 15.64 19.77
C GLU A 96 -2.94 14.56 20.32
N ARG A 97 -3.07 14.21 21.61
CA ARG A 97 -2.26 13.17 22.28
C ARG A 97 -3.03 11.90 22.63
N ALA A 98 -4.33 11.88 22.38
CA ALA A 98 -5.19 10.73 22.63
C ALA A 98 -4.67 9.49 21.86
N PRO A 99 -4.22 8.42 22.56
CA PRO A 99 -3.58 7.26 21.94
C PRO A 99 -4.49 6.53 20.96
N GLU A 100 -5.79 6.45 21.26
CA GLU A 100 -6.81 5.80 20.43
C GLU A 100 -6.93 6.38 19.01
N TYR A 101 -6.47 7.62 18.80
CA TYR A 101 -6.44 8.28 17.50
C TYR A 101 -5.02 8.40 16.94
N THR A 102 -4.05 8.73 17.79
CA THR A 102 -2.66 9.00 17.36
C THR A 102 -1.94 7.74 16.88
N GLU A 103 -2.20 6.59 17.49
CA GLU A 103 -1.57 5.33 17.08
C GLU A 103 -2.04 4.87 15.68
N PRO A 104 -3.35 4.81 15.37
CA PRO A 104 -3.83 4.56 14.01
C PRO A 104 -3.32 5.59 13.00
N LEU A 105 -3.28 6.87 13.38
CA LEU A 105 -2.75 7.95 12.53
C LEU A 105 -1.27 7.70 12.18
N GLY A 106 -0.45 7.34 13.16
CA GLY A 106 0.95 6.98 12.93
C GLY A 106 1.09 5.77 11.99
N GLY A 107 0.20 4.77 12.11
CA GLY A 107 0.13 3.64 11.18
C GLY A 107 -0.14 4.07 9.74
N LEU A 108 -1.13 4.94 9.53
CA LEU A 108 -1.48 5.50 8.22
C LEU A 108 -0.33 6.33 7.62
N GLN A 109 0.34 7.15 8.44
CA GLN A 109 1.49 7.95 8.00
C GLN A 109 2.66 7.07 7.54
N ARG A 110 2.95 5.97 8.27
CA ARG A 110 3.96 4.98 7.86
C ARG A 110 3.58 4.32 6.53
N SER A 111 2.33 3.89 6.39
CA SER A 111 1.80 3.30 5.14
C SER A 111 1.91 4.26 3.94
N LEU A 112 1.59 5.54 4.14
CA LEU A 112 1.74 6.57 3.12
C LEU A 112 3.20 6.71 2.67
N LYS A 113 4.14 6.79 3.61
CA LYS A 113 5.58 6.89 3.32
C LYS A 113 6.06 5.70 2.49
N ILE A 114 5.66 4.48 2.86
CA ILE A 114 6.02 3.26 2.12
C ILE A 114 5.44 3.32 0.69
N ARG A 115 4.16 3.67 0.53
CA ARG A 115 3.53 3.77 -0.80
C ARG A 115 4.23 4.77 -1.72
N ILE A 116 4.63 5.93 -1.18
CA ILE A 116 5.40 6.93 -1.95
C ILE A 116 6.76 6.36 -2.37
N GLN A 117 7.48 5.70 -1.46
CA GLN A 117 8.78 5.09 -1.77
C GLN A 117 8.66 4.02 -2.85
N VAL A 118 7.71 3.09 -2.70
CA VAL A 118 7.46 2.03 -3.69
C VAL A 118 7.10 2.61 -5.05
N ALA A 119 6.22 3.62 -5.10
CA ALA A 119 5.87 4.31 -6.34
C ALA A 119 7.08 4.98 -6.99
N GLY A 120 7.96 5.59 -6.19
CA GLY A 120 9.22 6.18 -6.68
C GLY A 120 10.15 5.16 -7.31
N ILE A 121 10.37 4.02 -6.64
CA ILE A 121 11.19 2.92 -7.15
C ILE A 121 10.60 2.35 -8.44
N TYR A 122 9.29 2.09 -8.45
CA TYR A 122 8.58 1.57 -9.62
C TYR A 122 8.72 2.52 -10.83
N LYS A 123 8.55 3.83 -10.62
CA LYS A 123 8.77 4.84 -11.66
C LYS A 123 10.21 4.79 -12.18
N GLY A 124 11.19 4.64 -11.30
CA GLY A 124 12.60 4.47 -11.68
C GLY A 124 12.79 3.29 -12.64
N PHE A 125 12.30 2.11 -12.27
CA PHE A 125 12.37 0.93 -13.13
C PHE A 125 11.65 1.11 -14.47
N CYS A 126 10.49 1.76 -14.50
CA CYS A 126 9.81 2.04 -15.77
C CYS A 126 10.66 2.91 -16.69
N LEU A 127 11.34 3.93 -16.16
CA LEU A 127 12.23 4.80 -16.93
C LEU A 127 13.47 4.03 -17.43
N ASP A 128 14.05 3.18 -16.59
CA ASP A 128 15.20 2.35 -16.97
C ASP A 128 14.83 1.39 -18.10
N VAL A 129 13.66 0.76 -18.04
CA VAL A 129 13.16 -0.11 -19.12
C VAL A 129 13.01 0.65 -20.44
N ILE A 130 12.46 1.87 -20.39
CA ILE A 130 12.30 2.71 -21.59
C ILE A 130 13.68 3.08 -22.16
N ARG A 131 14.61 3.52 -21.31
CA ARG A 131 15.96 3.89 -21.71
C ARG A 131 16.69 2.71 -22.35
N ASN A 132 16.65 1.54 -21.71
CA ASN A 132 17.31 0.34 -22.23
C ASN A 132 16.75 -0.08 -23.59
N LYS A 133 15.43 -0.02 -23.80
CA LYS A 133 14.81 -0.31 -25.10
C LYS A 133 15.32 0.64 -26.18
N TYR A 134 15.31 1.95 -25.87
CA TYR A 134 15.79 2.98 -26.78
C TYR A 134 17.27 2.77 -27.16
N GLU A 135 18.13 2.49 -26.17
CA GLU A 135 19.56 2.27 -26.38
C GLU A 135 19.82 1.02 -27.24
N CYS A 136 19.12 -0.08 -26.96
CA CYS A 136 19.21 -1.30 -27.76
C CYS A 136 18.75 -1.09 -29.21
N GLU A 137 17.65 -0.39 -29.44
CA GLU A 137 17.17 -0.08 -30.80
C GLU A 137 18.16 0.80 -31.55
N LEU A 138 18.70 1.84 -30.89
CA LEU A 138 19.70 2.72 -31.48
C LEU A 138 20.97 1.96 -31.87
N GLN A 139 21.45 1.08 -31.00
CA GLN A 139 22.62 0.24 -31.28
C GLN A 139 22.33 -0.74 -32.42
N GLY A 140 21.19 -1.43 -32.40
CA GLY A 140 20.79 -2.36 -33.44
C GLY A 140 20.69 -1.70 -34.81
N ALA A 141 20.12 -0.50 -34.89
CA ALA A 141 20.04 0.27 -36.14
C ALA A 141 21.42 0.65 -36.69
N LYS A 142 22.35 1.08 -35.81
CA LYS A 142 23.73 1.42 -36.21
C LYS A 142 24.47 0.21 -36.77
N GLN A 143 24.44 -0.90 -36.04
CA GLN A 143 25.11 -2.14 -36.45
C GLN A 143 24.51 -2.70 -37.75
N HIS A 144 23.18 -2.64 -37.91
CA HIS A 144 22.53 -3.06 -39.14
C HIS A 144 22.98 -2.22 -40.33
N LEU A 145 23.01 -0.89 -40.20
CA LEU A 145 23.49 0.00 -41.26
C LEU A 145 24.95 -0.26 -41.64
N GLU A 146 25.83 -0.43 -40.65
CA GLU A 146 27.24 -0.73 -40.87
C GLU A 146 27.43 -2.06 -41.62
N SER A 147 26.68 -3.09 -41.23
CA SER A 147 26.71 -4.41 -41.88
C SER A 147 26.21 -4.35 -43.32
N GLU A 148 25.10 -3.68 -43.59
CA GLU A 148 24.54 -3.52 -44.94
C GLU A 148 25.49 -2.74 -45.85
N LYS A 149 26.12 -1.68 -45.31
CA LYS A 149 27.13 -0.90 -46.02
C LYS A 149 28.30 -1.78 -46.44
N LEU A 150 28.84 -2.59 -45.51
CA LEU A 150 29.96 -3.49 -45.80
C LEU A 150 29.58 -4.55 -46.85
N LEU A 151 28.42 -5.20 -46.68
CA LEU A 151 27.93 -6.22 -47.60
C LEU A 151 27.74 -5.67 -49.03
N LEU A 152 27.25 -4.43 -49.15
CA LEU A 152 27.10 -3.76 -50.44
C LEU A 152 28.45 -3.49 -51.11
N TYR A 153 29.46 -3.04 -50.35
CA TYR A 153 30.81 -2.86 -50.89
C TYR A 153 31.41 -4.16 -51.40
N ASP A 154 31.30 -5.24 -50.63
CA ASP A 154 31.81 -6.56 -51.02
C ASP A 154 31.10 -7.08 -52.27
N THR A 155 29.77 -6.91 -52.34
CA THR A 155 28.96 -7.30 -53.51
C THR A 155 29.39 -6.52 -54.76
N LEU A 156 29.51 -5.19 -54.66
CA LEU A 156 29.93 -4.35 -55.77
C LEU A 156 31.36 -4.67 -56.22
N GLN A 157 32.27 -4.89 -55.28
CA GLN A 157 33.64 -5.28 -55.57
C GLN A 157 33.69 -6.62 -56.31
N GLY A 158 32.90 -7.61 -55.87
CA GLY A 158 32.76 -8.90 -56.53
C GLY A 158 32.24 -8.78 -57.96
N GLU A 159 31.18 -7.99 -58.17
CA GLU A 159 30.62 -7.73 -59.51
C GLU A 159 31.62 -7.05 -60.45
N LEU A 160 32.36 -6.05 -59.95
CA LEU A 160 33.40 -5.37 -60.71
C LEU A 160 34.52 -6.32 -61.10
N GLN A 161 35.00 -7.14 -60.17
CA GLN A 161 36.03 -8.16 -60.44
C GLN A 161 35.56 -9.17 -61.48
N GLU A 162 34.33 -9.66 -61.38
CA GLU A 162 33.76 -10.59 -62.36
C GLU A 162 33.67 -9.94 -63.75
N ARG A 163 33.26 -8.67 -63.82
CA ARG A 163 33.18 -7.92 -65.08
C ARG A 163 34.56 -7.69 -65.70
N ILE A 164 35.58 -7.39 -64.89
CA ILE A 164 36.98 -7.30 -65.34
C ILE A 164 37.44 -8.66 -65.89
N GLN A 165 37.16 -9.77 -65.21
CA GLN A 165 37.52 -11.10 -65.69
C GLN A 165 36.83 -11.46 -67.01
N ARG A 166 35.54 -11.16 -67.16
CA ARG A 166 34.82 -11.39 -68.44
C ARG A 166 35.41 -10.56 -69.59
N LEU A 167 35.78 -9.30 -69.34
CA LEU A 167 36.44 -8.45 -70.33
C LEU A 167 37.88 -8.90 -70.63
N GLY A 168 38.61 -9.39 -69.63
CA GLY A 168 39.96 -9.95 -69.78
C GLY A 168 39.99 -11.31 -70.49
N GLY A 169 38.97 -12.15 -70.25
CA GLY A 169 38.79 -13.45 -70.91
C GLY A 169 38.25 -13.38 -72.34
N GLY A 170 37.68 -12.24 -72.73
CA GLY A 170 37.18 -11.96 -74.09
C GLY A 170 38.25 -11.61 -75.12
N ARG A 171 39.55 -11.78 -74.81
CA ARG A 171 40.65 -11.55 -75.76
C ARG A 171 41.38 -12.85 -76.14
N PRO A 172 40.73 -13.81 -76.82
CA PRO A 172 41.45 -14.87 -77.51
C PRO A 172 42.15 -14.28 -78.75
N GLY A 173 43.48 -14.15 -78.66
CA GLY A 173 44.35 -14.11 -79.84
C GLY A 173 44.24 -12.89 -80.75
N LEU A 174 44.89 -11.79 -80.36
CA LEU A 174 45.61 -10.97 -81.32
C LEU A 174 47.07 -10.92 -80.92
N GLY A 175 47.84 -11.82 -81.55
CA GLY A 175 49.11 -11.48 -82.16
C GLY A 175 50.27 -11.11 -81.24
N SER A 176 51.19 -12.05 -81.14
CA SER A 176 52.61 -11.86 -81.44
C SER A 176 53.42 -10.90 -80.56
N LYS A 177 54.40 -11.49 -79.87
CA LYS A 177 55.75 -10.93 -79.65
C LYS A 177 55.82 -9.46 -79.25
N GLY A 178 55.95 -9.25 -77.94
CA GLY A 178 56.45 -8.00 -77.39
C GLY A 178 56.57 -8.15 -75.88
N GLY A 179 57.72 -8.61 -75.41
CA GLY A 179 58.04 -8.53 -73.99
C GLY A 179 58.03 -7.06 -73.59
N VAL A 180 57.14 -6.70 -72.69
CA VAL A 180 57.22 -5.43 -71.96
C VAL A 180 57.30 -5.81 -70.50
N SER A 181 58.48 -5.54 -69.94
CA SER A 181 58.81 -5.67 -68.53
C SER A 181 57.83 -4.83 -67.71
N TRP A 182 56.97 -5.46 -66.94
CA TRP A 182 56.26 -4.80 -65.85
C TRP A 182 57.19 -4.86 -64.64
N GLU A 183 58.05 -3.86 -64.55
CA GLU A 183 58.82 -3.57 -63.36
C GLU A 183 57.82 -3.19 -62.25
N GLY A 184 57.80 -3.99 -61.19
CA GLY A 184 56.87 -3.83 -60.08
C GLY A 184 57.12 -2.53 -59.34
N GLN A 185 56.11 -1.65 -59.36
CA GLN A 185 55.96 -0.63 -58.33
C GLN A 185 54.98 -1.16 -57.31
N HIS A 186 55.57 -1.63 -56.20
CA HIS A 186 54.91 -1.82 -54.93
C HIS A 186 54.32 -0.47 -54.51
N LEU A 187 52.99 -0.36 -54.53
CA LEU A 187 52.27 0.75 -53.92
C LEU A 187 51.75 0.27 -52.57
N ASP A 188 52.43 0.73 -51.53
CA ASP A 188 51.98 0.62 -50.13
C ASP A 188 50.56 1.21 -49.96
N PRO A 189 49.63 0.55 -49.24
CA PRO A 189 48.30 1.11 -48.99
C PRO A 189 48.26 2.20 -47.92
N ASP A 190 49.39 2.58 -47.33
CA ASP A 190 49.44 3.49 -46.18
C ASP A 190 50.09 4.83 -46.54
N SER A 191 49.35 5.63 -47.30
CA SER A 191 49.62 7.06 -47.49
C SER A 191 48.29 7.78 -47.59
N GLY A 192 47.73 8.12 -46.43
CA GLY A 192 46.61 9.05 -46.35
C GLY A 192 46.95 10.38 -47.02
N SER A 193 46.02 10.86 -47.83
CA SER A 193 45.57 12.25 -47.93
C SER A 193 44.97 12.50 -49.32
N GLY A 194 43.71 12.95 -49.34
CA GLY A 194 43.16 13.68 -50.49
C GLY A 194 42.06 12.98 -51.28
N GLY A 195 40.99 12.50 -50.65
CA GLY A 195 39.86 11.98 -51.44
C GLY A 195 38.58 11.60 -50.71
N ALA A 196 38.16 12.32 -49.66
CA ALA A 196 36.87 12.02 -49.00
C ALA A 196 36.28 13.22 -48.24
N GLU A 197 36.07 14.36 -48.92
CA GLU A 197 35.43 15.54 -48.29
C GLU A 197 34.30 16.15 -49.15
N TRP A 198 33.66 15.37 -50.02
CA TRP A 198 32.62 15.93 -50.92
C TRP A 198 31.19 15.47 -50.63
N TRP A 199 30.97 14.58 -49.66
CA TRP A 199 29.64 14.06 -49.35
C TRP A 199 29.06 14.48 -47.99
N ASP A 200 29.86 15.10 -47.11
CA ASP A 200 29.43 15.37 -45.73
C ASP A 200 28.60 16.68 -45.57
N ASP A 201 28.78 17.64 -46.48
CA ASP A 201 28.24 19.00 -46.27
C ASP A 201 26.74 19.18 -46.59
N ARG A 202 26.04 18.13 -47.08
CA ARG A 202 24.66 18.27 -47.57
C ARG A 202 23.57 17.76 -46.62
N LEU A 203 23.92 17.26 -45.43
CA LEU A 203 22.95 16.67 -44.49
C LEU A 203 22.70 17.50 -43.22
N HIS A 204 23.40 18.61 -43.01
CA HIS A 204 23.23 19.44 -41.81
C HIS A 204 22.36 20.69 -41.96
N ALA A 205 21.77 20.94 -43.14
CA ALA A 205 20.90 22.09 -43.36
C ALA A 205 19.43 21.68 -43.57
N SER A 206 18.74 21.35 -42.46
CA SER A 206 17.30 21.60 -42.22
C SER A 206 16.70 20.53 -41.30
N SER A 207 16.38 20.91 -40.06
CA SER A 207 15.05 20.69 -39.45
C SER A 207 15.13 20.90 -37.93
N ALA A 208 15.17 22.16 -37.51
CA ALA A 208 14.61 22.53 -36.22
C ALA A 208 13.08 22.41 -36.34
N ARG A 209 12.52 21.26 -35.95
CA ARG A 209 11.08 21.06 -35.78
C ARG A 209 10.80 20.78 -34.32
N THR A 210 10.24 21.78 -33.67
CA THR A 210 9.57 21.71 -32.37
C THR A 210 8.42 20.71 -32.48
N TRP A 211 8.51 19.59 -31.78
CA TRP A 211 7.39 18.65 -31.67
C TRP A 211 6.46 19.13 -30.57
N ASP A 212 5.45 19.90 -30.98
CA ASP A 212 4.28 20.18 -30.15
C ASP A 212 3.41 18.93 -30.00
N SER A 213 3.14 18.61 -28.72
CA SER A 213 1.88 18.11 -28.15
C SER A 213 1.12 16.99 -28.89
N LEU A 214 1.18 15.78 -28.32
CA LEU A 214 0.28 14.67 -28.63
C LEU A 214 -1.17 14.97 -28.17
N PRO A 215 -2.20 14.69 -28.99
CA PRO A 215 -3.60 14.87 -28.57
C PRO A 215 -4.04 13.78 -27.58
N PRO A 216 -4.99 14.08 -26.66
CA PRO A 216 -5.43 13.14 -25.64
C PRO A 216 -6.26 12.01 -26.28
N SER A 217 -5.67 10.82 -26.34
CA SER A 217 -6.39 9.58 -26.68
C SER A 217 -7.35 9.21 -25.55
N LYS A 218 -8.64 9.05 -25.92
CA LYS A 218 -9.72 8.62 -25.05
C LYS A 218 -9.41 7.24 -24.48
N ARG A 219 -8.98 7.18 -23.21
CA ARG A 219 -8.85 5.93 -22.47
C ARG A 219 -10.23 5.30 -22.24
N LYS A 220 -10.50 4.18 -22.91
CA LYS A 220 -11.53 3.21 -22.51
C LYS A 220 -11.20 2.73 -21.09
N LYS A 221 -12.20 2.77 -20.19
CA LYS A 221 -12.12 2.23 -18.83
C LYS A 221 -11.75 0.74 -18.90
N ALA A 222 -10.79 0.32 -18.07
CA ALA A 222 -10.53 -1.10 -17.82
C ALA A 222 -11.66 -1.68 -16.95
N PRO A 223 -12.04 -2.96 -17.14
CA PRO A 223 -13.07 -3.59 -16.32
C PRO A 223 -12.57 -3.78 -14.89
N LEU A 224 -13.44 -3.48 -13.93
CA LEU A 224 -13.26 -3.80 -12.52
C LEU A 224 -13.20 -5.31 -12.39
N VAL A 225 -12.10 -5.85 -11.86
CA VAL A 225 -12.07 -7.24 -11.36
C VAL A 225 -12.50 -7.17 -9.89
N SER A 226 -13.68 -7.70 -9.59
CA SER A 226 -14.12 -7.91 -8.22
C SER A 226 -13.39 -9.11 -7.65
N GLY A 227 -12.75 -8.89 -6.50
CA GLY A 227 -12.34 -9.92 -5.54
C GLY A 227 -12.89 -9.51 -4.18
#